data_AF-A0AAV8UMN6-F1
#
_entry.id   AF-A0AAV8UMN6-F1
#
_cell.length_a   1.000
_cell.length_b   1.000
_cell.length_c   1.000
_cell.angle_alpha   90.00
_cell.angle_beta   90.00
_cell.angle_gamma   90.00
#
_symmetry.space_group_name_H-M   'P 1'
#
loop_
_entity.id
_entity.type
_entity.pdbx_description
1 polymer ?
#
loop_
_entity_poly.entity_id
_entity_poly.type
_entity_poly.pdbx_seq_one_letter_code
_entity_poly.pdbx_strand_id
1 'polypeptide(L)'
;MLFLKVPSRSVDIAERRQGVMLAIENLVLGAIEEGFHGYKSLSLARLLHVLASVFELVDQSQTITKRDLYYTNVKLFKCQRASDQTLETVAKMLNFARNDLNIVASSRGRVLGAISWTDENGNFVDAFKFPSLGCFIPARPLRIRALQLAANYVLVRQCPKLSTGCG
;
A
#
# COMPACT_ATOMS: atom_id res chain seq x y z
N MET A 1 26.94 1.49 2.57
CA MET A 1 25.79 2.24 2.03
C MET A 1 25.33 1.54 0.75
N LEU A 2 24.43 0.56 0.89
CA LEU A 2 23.91 -0.20 -0.27
C LEU A 2 22.94 0.70 -1.03
N PHE A 3 23.35 1.16 -2.21
CA PHE A 3 22.45 1.83 -3.15
C PHE A 3 21.52 0.78 -3.76
N LEU A 4 20.41 0.48 -3.07
CA LEU A 4 19.31 -0.23 -3.70
C LEU A 4 18.77 0.64 -4.83
N LYS A 5 19.07 0.23 -6.06
CA LYS A 5 18.55 0.82 -7.28
C LYS A 5 17.03 0.66 -7.25
N VAL A 6 16.32 1.72 -6.84
CA VAL A 6 14.86 1.72 -6.85
C VAL A 6 14.41 1.70 -8.32
N PRO A 7 13.71 0.65 -8.79
CA PRO A 7 13.26 0.58 -10.17
C PRO A 7 12.28 1.73 -10.46
N SER A 8 12.47 2.39 -11.60
CA SER A 8 11.63 3.49 -12.09
C SER A 8 10.14 3.13 -12.06
N ARG A 9 9.26 4.12 -11.83
CA ARG A 9 7.80 3.93 -11.71
C ARG A 9 7.11 3.30 -12.94
N SER A 10 7.78 3.25 -14.08
CA SER A 10 7.31 2.67 -15.35
C SER A 10 7.68 1.19 -15.54
N VAL A 11 8.39 0.57 -14.58
CA VAL A 11 8.91 -0.79 -14.70
C VAL A 11 7.82 -1.84 -14.46
N ASP A 12 7.88 -2.92 -15.22
CA ASP A 12 6.97 -4.06 -15.19
C ASP A 12 6.82 -4.69 -13.78
N ILE A 13 5.64 -5.27 -13.53
CA ILE A 13 5.24 -5.77 -12.20
C ILE A 13 6.20 -6.86 -11.70
N ALA A 14 6.72 -7.69 -12.60
CA ALA A 14 7.64 -8.79 -12.29
C ALA A 14 9.01 -8.28 -11.81
N GLU A 15 9.59 -7.31 -12.51
CA GLU A 15 10.91 -6.77 -12.18
C GLU A 15 10.87 -5.95 -10.87
N ARG A 16 9.74 -5.28 -10.60
CA ARG A 16 9.49 -4.66 -9.29
C ARG A 16 9.36 -5.66 -8.15
N ARG A 17 8.69 -6.81 -8.36
CA ARG A 17 8.62 -7.89 -7.36
C ARG A 17 10.03 -8.41 -7.04
N GLN A 18 10.82 -8.65 -8.08
CA GLN A 18 12.19 -9.14 -7.92
C GLN A 18 13.07 -8.12 -7.20
N GLY A 19 12.91 -6.83 -7.49
CA GLY A 19 13.62 -5.75 -6.77
C GLY A 19 13.25 -5.66 -5.29
N VAL A 20 11.98 -5.83 -4.93
CA VAL A 20 11.56 -5.84 -3.52
C VAL A 20 12.04 -7.10 -2.81
N MET A 21 11.97 -8.27 -3.46
CA MET A 21 12.42 -9.54 -2.90
C MET A 21 13.93 -9.53 -2.62
N LEU A 22 14.74 -9.09 -3.59
CA LEU A 22 16.18 -8.93 -3.44
C LEU A 22 16.54 -7.88 -2.38
N ALA A 23 15.77 -6.79 -2.27
CA ALA A 23 16.00 -5.78 -1.23
C ALA A 23 15.75 -6.34 0.18
N ILE A 24 14.69 -7.16 0.34
CA ILE A 24 14.39 -7.82 1.60
C ILE A 24 15.50 -8.83 1.94
N GLU A 25 15.92 -9.67 1.00
CA GLU A 25 17.01 -10.63 1.21
C GLU A 25 18.31 -9.94 1.62
N ASN A 26 18.72 -8.88 0.91
CA ASN A 26 19.94 -8.12 1.24
C ASN A 26 19.83 -7.42 2.61
N LEU A 27 18.65 -6.92 2.96
CA LEU A 27 18.43 -6.30 4.28
C LEU A 27 18.52 -7.34 5.40
N VAL A 28 17.94 -8.53 5.21
CA VAL A 28 17.99 -9.61 6.19
C VAL A 28 19.41 -10.12 6.37
N LEU A 29 20.15 -10.35 5.27
CA LEU A 29 21.55 -10.76 5.31
C LEU A 29 22.42 -9.71 6.02
N GLY A 30 22.28 -8.44 5.66
CA GLY A 30 23.03 -7.36 6.33
C GLY A 30 22.68 -7.21 7.81
N ALA A 31 21.43 -7.47 8.20
CA ALA A 31 21.03 -7.40 9.61
C ALA A 31 21.50 -8.61 10.44
N ILE A 32 21.72 -9.77 9.81
CA ILE A 32 22.34 -10.94 10.45
C ILE A 32 23.85 -10.66 10.67
N GLU A 33 24.51 -9.99 9.74
CA GLU A 33 25.94 -9.68 9.84
C GLU A 33 26.25 -8.53 10.82
N GLU A 34 25.50 -7.42 10.77
CA GLU A 34 25.76 -6.27 11.66
C GLU A 34 25.01 -6.35 13.01
N GLY A 35 24.04 -7.27 13.11
CA GLY A 35 23.17 -7.40 14.26
C GLY A 35 22.23 -6.20 14.45
N PHE A 36 21.05 -6.44 15.01
CA PHE A 36 20.10 -5.36 15.32
C PHE A 36 20.47 -4.61 16.62
N HIS A 37 21.67 -4.03 16.66
CA HIS A 37 22.14 -3.27 17.80
C HIS A 37 21.37 -1.95 17.91
N GLY A 38 20.60 -1.78 18.99
CA GLY A 38 19.86 -0.54 19.30
C GLY A 38 18.34 -0.60 19.15
N TYR A 39 17.77 -1.68 18.60
CA TYR A 39 16.31 -1.85 18.58
C TYR A 39 15.79 -2.48 19.87
N LYS A 40 14.75 -1.88 20.46
CA LYS A 40 13.99 -2.52 21.55
C LYS A 40 13.33 -3.81 21.02
N SER A 41 13.28 -4.87 21.83
CA SER A 41 12.74 -6.19 21.45
C SER A 41 11.35 -6.11 20.79
N LEU A 42 10.45 -5.29 21.33
CA LEU A 42 9.11 -5.11 20.78
C LEU A 42 9.12 -4.38 19.41
N SER A 43 9.98 -3.38 19.24
CA SER A 43 10.10 -2.65 17.98
C SER A 43 10.69 -3.52 16.88
N LEU A 44 11.66 -4.36 17.24
CA LEU A 44 12.25 -5.35 16.34
C LEU A 44 11.22 -6.41 15.93
N ALA A 45 10.46 -6.95 16.88
CA ALA A 45 9.40 -7.92 16.59
C ALA A 45 8.34 -7.34 15.64
N ARG A 46 7.94 -6.08 15.83
CA ARG A 46 7.03 -5.37 14.91
C ARG A 46 7.63 -5.22 13.51
N LEU A 47 8.89 -4.82 13.43
CA LEU A 47 9.60 -4.61 12.17
C LEU A 47 9.68 -5.90 11.37
N LEU A 48 10.16 -6.98 12.00
CA LEU A 48 10.26 -8.31 11.38
C LEU A 48 8.89 -8.83 10.94
N HIS A 49 7.85 -8.63 11.75
CA HIS A 49 6.50 -9.05 11.37
C HIS A 49 6.00 -8.31 10.12
N VAL A 50 6.15 -6.98 10.06
CA VAL A 50 5.76 -6.22 8.86
C VAL A 50 6.59 -6.60 7.65
N LEU A 51 7.90 -6.82 7.82
CA LEU A 51 8.79 -7.25 6.74
C LEU A 51 8.36 -8.61 6.17
N ALA A 52 8.08 -9.58 7.05
CA ALA A 52 7.58 -10.91 6.67
C ALA A 52 6.21 -10.81 5.96
N SER A 53 5.28 -10.00 6.48
CA SER A 53 4.00 -9.78 5.81
C SER A 53 4.18 -9.19 4.41
N VAL A 54 5.06 -8.19 4.24
CA VAL A 54 5.35 -7.63 2.91
C VAL A 54 5.93 -8.69 1.98
N PHE A 55 6.86 -9.52 2.48
CA PHE A 55 7.45 -10.61 1.70
C PHE A 55 6.38 -11.57 1.18
N GLU A 56 5.50 -12.08 2.06
CA GLU A 56 4.40 -12.97 1.69
C GLU A 56 3.43 -12.32 0.69
N LEU A 57 3.10 -11.05 0.88
CA LEU A 57 2.19 -10.31 -0.02
C LEU A 57 2.79 -10.11 -1.42
N VAL A 58 4.09 -9.89 -1.50
CA VAL A 58 4.80 -9.72 -2.77
C VAL A 58 4.89 -11.07 -3.49
N ASP A 59 5.22 -12.15 -2.76
CA ASP A 59 5.31 -13.51 -3.28
C ASP A 59 3.95 -14.01 -3.80
N GLN A 60 2.91 -13.91 -2.98
CA GLN A 60 1.54 -14.32 -3.34
C GLN A 60 0.84 -13.35 -4.28
N SER A 61 1.47 -12.23 -4.64
CA SER A 61 0.88 -11.13 -5.41
C SER A 61 -0.40 -10.54 -4.83
N GLN A 62 -0.61 -10.72 -3.53
CA GLN A 62 -1.77 -10.22 -2.81
C GLN A 62 -1.55 -8.81 -2.30
N THR A 63 -2.65 -8.10 -2.09
CA THR A 63 -2.64 -6.71 -1.60
C THR A 63 -3.59 -6.62 -0.43
N ILE A 64 -3.13 -6.08 0.69
CA ILE A 64 -3.95 -5.92 1.89
C ILE A 64 -4.09 -4.45 2.28
N THR A 65 -5.09 -4.13 3.09
CA THR A 65 -5.25 -2.77 3.61
C THR A 65 -4.44 -2.55 4.89
N LYS A 66 -4.18 -1.28 5.23
CA LYS A 66 -3.54 -0.91 6.52
C LYS A 66 -4.25 -1.48 7.74
N ARG A 67 -5.58 -1.65 7.65
CA ARG A 67 -6.37 -2.22 8.75
C ARG A 67 -6.15 -3.72 8.83
N ASP A 68 -6.08 -4.41 7.71
CA ASP A 68 -5.79 -5.84 7.66
C ASP A 68 -4.41 -6.13 8.27
N LEU A 69 -3.39 -5.30 7.94
CA LEU A 69 -2.07 -5.36 8.60
C LEU A 69 -2.14 -5.15 10.11
N TYR A 70 -3.03 -4.28 10.60
CA TYR A 70 -3.23 -4.13 12.04
C TYR A 70 -3.89 -5.36 12.66
N TYR A 71 -4.80 -6.01 11.91
CA TYR A 71 -5.52 -7.20 12.34
C TYR A 71 -4.70 -8.50 12.25
N THR A 72 -3.61 -8.55 11.48
CA THR A 72 -2.72 -9.73 11.47
C THR A 72 -2.17 -10.02 12.87
N ASN A 73 -1.84 -8.99 13.65
CA ASN A 73 -1.40 -9.16 15.03
C ASN A 73 -1.72 -7.96 15.93
N VAL A 74 -2.99 -7.90 16.37
CA VAL A 74 -3.51 -6.82 17.23
C VAL A 74 -2.72 -6.69 18.53
N LYS A 75 -2.28 -7.82 19.12
CA LYS A 75 -1.50 -7.83 20.38
C LYS A 75 -0.13 -7.17 20.21
N LEU A 76 0.50 -7.38 19.06
CA LEU A 76 1.82 -6.83 18.75
C LEU A 76 1.77 -5.32 18.51
N PHE A 77 0.80 -4.84 17.73
CA PHE A 77 0.71 -3.43 17.36
C PHE A 77 0.04 -2.56 18.44
N LYS A 78 -0.96 -3.09 19.15
CA LYS A 78 -1.80 -2.38 20.16
C LYS A 78 -2.62 -1.21 19.60
N CYS A 79 -2.05 -0.39 18.73
CA CYS A 79 -2.69 0.76 18.11
C CYS A 79 -2.36 0.83 16.62
N GLN A 80 -3.30 1.33 15.80
CA GLN A 80 -3.10 1.50 14.36
C GLN A 80 -1.94 2.46 14.03
N ARG A 81 -1.68 3.45 14.89
CA ARG A 81 -0.53 4.34 14.75
C ARG A 81 0.80 3.59 14.77
N ALA A 82 0.91 2.53 15.58
CA ALA A 82 2.13 1.75 15.70
C ALA A 82 2.39 0.88 14.45
N SER A 83 1.34 0.29 13.85
CA SER A 83 1.48 -0.45 12.59
C SER A 83 1.85 0.49 11.44
N ASP A 84 1.20 1.66 11.35
CA ASP A 84 1.51 2.66 10.34
C ASP A 84 2.96 3.17 10.44
N GLN A 85 3.44 3.49 11.65
CA GLN A 85 4.81 3.94 11.87
C GLN A 85 5.83 2.85 11.53
N THR A 86 5.54 1.59 11.90
CA THR A 86 6.44 0.46 11.57
C THR A 86 6.52 0.26 10.06
N LEU A 87 5.38 0.34 9.36
CA LEU A 87 5.34 0.24 7.91
C LEU A 87 6.13 1.36 7.22
N GLU A 88 6.06 2.60 7.73
CA GLU A 88 6.88 3.70 7.21
C GLU A 88 8.38 3.47 7.44
N THR A 89 8.77 2.93 8.58
CA THR A 89 10.16 2.55 8.84
C THR A 89 10.63 1.48 7.86
N VAL A 90 9.83 0.43 7.63
CA VAL A 90 10.15 -0.62 6.65
C VAL A 90 10.27 -0.05 5.23
N ALA A 91 9.34 0.81 4.82
CA ALA A 91 9.40 1.48 3.53
C ALA A 91 10.70 2.28 3.34
N LYS A 92 11.12 3.01 4.38
CA LYS A 92 12.38 3.76 4.40
C LYS A 92 13.61 2.85 4.37
N MET A 93 13.60 1.74 5.11
CA MET A 93 14.69 0.77 5.13
C MET A 93 14.91 0.11 3.77
N LEU A 94 13.82 -0.27 3.10
CA LEU A 94 13.87 -0.88 1.78
C LEU A 94 14.04 0.17 0.65
N ASN A 95 13.95 1.46 0.97
CA ASN A 95 13.95 2.57 0.02
C ASN A 95 12.84 2.47 -1.05
N PHE A 96 11.69 1.87 -0.70
CA PHE A 96 10.52 1.77 -1.59
C PHE A 96 9.41 2.71 -1.16
N ALA A 97 8.62 3.17 -2.15
CA ALA A 97 7.40 3.90 -1.84
C ALA A 97 6.38 2.95 -1.18
N ARG A 98 5.59 3.49 -0.25
CA ARG A 98 4.56 2.71 0.47
C ARG A 98 3.62 1.93 -0.47
N ASN A 99 3.28 2.52 -1.61
CA ASN A 99 2.40 1.91 -2.61
C ASN A 99 3.00 0.66 -3.28
N ASP A 100 4.31 0.50 -3.20
CA ASP A 100 5.05 -0.62 -3.81
C ASP A 100 5.15 -1.83 -2.85
N LEU A 101 4.81 -1.66 -1.57
CA LEU A 101 4.81 -2.72 -0.55
C LEU A 101 3.51 -3.55 -0.52
N ASN A 102 2.65 -3.42 -1.53
CA ASN A 102 1.32 -4.06 -1.59
C ASN A 102 0.41 -3.80 -0.37
N ILE A 103 0.68 -2.76 0.43
CA ILE A 103 -0.16 -2.36 1.57
C ILE A 103 -0.81 -1.01 1.26
N VAL A 104 -2.09 -1.05 0.96
CA VAL A 104 -2.85 0.11 0.48
C VAL A 104 -3.68 0.75 1.60
N ALA A 105 -3.89 2.06 1.49
CA ALA A 105 -4.95 2.69 2.27
C ALA A 105 -6.30 2.12 1.81
N SER A 106 -7.22 1.87 2.75
CA SER A 106 -8.61 1.61 2.38
C SER A 106 -9.16 2.86 1.71
N SER A 107 -9.39 2.81 0.40
CA SER A 107 -10.05 3.88 -0.33
C SER A 107 -11.55 3.83 -0.02
N ARG A 108 -12.09 4.95 0.47
CA ARG A 108 -13.54 5.17 0.62
C ARG A 108 -14.05 6.26 -0.31
N GLY A 109 -13.19 6.74 -1.21
CA GLY A 109 -13.55 7.75 -2.19
C GLY A 109 -14.52 7.17 -3.21
N ARG A 110 -15.55 7.94 -3.53
CA ARG A 110 -16.49 7.61 -4.60
C ARG A 110 -16.40 8.67 -5.69
N VAL A 111 -16.56 8.23 -6.93
CA VAL A 111 -16.61 9.10 -8.10
C VAL A 111 -17.97 8.94 -8.77
N LEU A 112 -18.50 10.05 -9.27
CA LEU A 112 -19.77 10.12 -9.97
C LEU A 112 -19.59 11.09 -11.14
N GLY A 113 -20.13 10.74 -12.31
CA GLY A 113 -20.14 11.62 -13.48
C GLY A 113 -19.70 10.88 -14.75
N ALA A 114 -19.48 11.65 -15.82
CA ALA A 114 -19.04 11.14 -17.12
C ALA A 114 -17.53 10.84 -17.12
N ILE A 115 -17.15 9.82 -16.34
CA ILE A 115 -15.79 9.31 -16.22
C ILE A 115 -15.80 7.79 -16.37
N SER A 116 -14.90 7.29 -17.21
CA SER A 116 -14.70 5.86 -17.42
C SER A 116 -13.22 5.51 -17.37
N TRP A 117 -12.92 4.28 -16.99
CA TRP A 117 -11.55 3.79 -16.92
C TRP A 117 -11.46 2.28 -17.03
N THR A 118 -10.26 1.78 -17.25
CA THR A 118 -9.95 0.35 -17.18
C THR A 118 -9.13 0.08 -15.92
N ASP A 119 -9.63 -0.82 -15.06
CA ASP A 119 -8.92 -1.24 -13.87
C ASP A 119 -7.69 -2.10 -14.22
N GLU A 120 -6.82 -2.36 -13.24
CA GLU A 120 -5.61 -3.16 -13.40
C GLU A 120 -5.86 -4.59 -13.88
N ASN A 121 -7.07 -5.11 -13.61
CA ASN A 121 -7.52 -6.43 -14.05
C ASN A 121 -8.10 -6.44 -15.48
N GLY A 122 -8.07 -5.30 -16.19
CA GLY A 122 -8.69 -5.15 -17.52
C GLY A 122 -10.19 -4.89 -17.49
N ASN A 123 -10.79 -4.73 -16.31
CA ASN A 123 -12.22 -4.45 -16.17
C ASN A 123 -12.53 -3.01 -16.55
N PHE A 124 -13.40 -2.80 -17.54
CA PHE A 124 -13.90 -1.47 -17.89
C PHE A 124 -14.98 -1.03 -16.89
N VAL A 125 -14.76 0.14 -16.29
CA VAL A 125 -15.64 0.75 -15.31
C VAL A 125 -16.13 2.08 -15.85
N ASP A 126 -17.44 2.26 -15.87
CA ASP A 126 -18.10 3.50 -16.28
C ASP A 126 -18.91 4.04 -15.11
N ALA A 127 -18.49 5.17 -14.54
CA ALA A 127 -19.16 5.77 -13.38
C ALA A 127 -20.49 6.45 -13.73
N PHE A 128 -20.76 6.71 -15.02
CA PHE A 128 -22.02 7.32 -15.44
C PHE A 128 -23.20 6.36 -15.22
N LYS A 129 -22.94 5.05 -15.27
CA LYS A 129 -23.95 4.00 -15.04
C LYS A 129 -24.40 3.88 -13.58
N PHE A 130 -23.75 4.58 -12.64
CA PHE A 130 -24.04 4.51 -11.21
C PHE A 130 -24.50 5.87 -10.62
N PRO A 131 -25.63 6.44 -11.07
CA PRO A 131 -26.03 7.82 -10.77
C PRO A 131 -26.37 8.09 -9.30
N SER A 132 -26.77 7.08 -8.52
CA SER A 132 -27.26 7.24 -7.14
C SER A 132 -26.21 6.99 -6.06
N LEU A 133 -25.36 5.98 -6.24
CA LEU A 133 -24.32 5.61 -5.26
C LEU A 133 -22.92 6.08 -5.65
N GLY A 134 -22.67 6.35 -6.94
CA GLY A 134 -21.32 6.52 -7.47
C GLY A 134 -20.53 5.21 -7.50
N CYS A 135 -19.39 5.23 -8.19
CA CYS A 135 -18.46 4.11 -8.24
C CYS A 135 -17.33 4.31 -7.23
N PHE A 136 -16.83 3.22 -6.63
CA PHE A 136 -15.68 3.28 -5.73
C PHE A 136 -14.40 3.49 -6.51
N ILE A 137 -13.53 4.38 -6.00
CA ILE A 137 -12.18 4.52 -6.53
C ILE A 137 -11.39 3.27 -6.10
N PRO A 138 -10.76 2.53 -7.04
CA PRO A 138 -9.98 1.36 -6.70
C PRO A 138 -8.84 1.74 -5.75
N ALA A 139 -8.46 0.81 -4.88
CA ALA A 139 -7.44 1.06 -3.85
C ALA A 139 -6.06 1.42 -4.42
N ARG A 140 -5.83 1.12 -5.70
CA ARG A 140 -4.61 1.45 -6.46
C ARG A 140 -4.92 2.35 -7.66
N PRO A 141 -5.20 3.65 -7.45
CA PRO A 141 -5.58 4.56 -8.54
C PRO A 141 -4.46 4.75 -9.57
N LEU A 142 -3.19 4.57 -9.19
CA LEU A 142 -2.04 4.65 -10.10
C LEU A 142 -2.00 3.52 -11.14
N ARG A 143 -2.80 2.46 -10.98
CA ARG A 143 -2.86 1.33 -11.92
C ARG A 143 -4.04 1.39 -12.88
N ILE A 144 -4.87 2.43 -12.74
CA ILE A 144 -5.94 2.70 -13.69
C ILE A 144 -5.33 3.03 -15.06
N ARG A 145 -5.86 2.41 -16.10
CA ARG A 145 -5.50 2.65 -17.50
C ARG A 145 -6.67 3.30 -18.24
N ALA A 146 -6.36 3.97 -19.36
CA ALA A 146 -7.36 4.52 -20.28
C ALA A 146 -8.45 5.37 -19.58
N LEU A 147 -8.03 6.30 -18.70
CA LEU A 147 -8.95 7.23 -18.05
C LEU A 147 -9.54 8.18 -19.10
N GLN A 148 -10.86 8.16 -19.26
CA GLN A 148 -11.60 9.05 -20.15
C GLN A 148 -12.55 9.92 -19.34
N LEU A 149 -12.56 11.22 -19.66
CA LEU A 149 -13.36 12.23 -19.01
C LEU A 149 -14.12 13.01 -20.09
N ALA A 150 -15.44 12.99 -20.03
CA ALA A 150 -16.29 13.84 -20.88
C ALA A 150 -16.81 15.08 -20.12
N ALA A 151 -16.31 15.31 -18.90
CA ALA A 151 -16.65 16.46 -18.08
C ALA A 151 -15.59 17.58 -18.21
N ASN A 152 -16.04 18.83 -18.26
CA ASN A 152 -15.15 20.00 -18.31
C ASN A 152 -14.56 20.38 -16.95
N TYR A 153 -15.19 19.94 -15.86
CA TYR A 153 -14.81 20.31 -14.49
C TYR A 153 -14.91 19.10 -13.56
N VAL A 154 -14.08 19.11 -12.51
CA VAL A 154 -14.11 18.11 -11.44
C VAL A 154 -14.49 18.80 -10.15
N LEU A 155 -15.55 18.32 -9.49
CA LEU A 155 -15.97 18.79 -8.18
C LEU A 155 -15.49 17.83 -7.10
N VAL A 156 -14.66 18.31 -6.18
CA VAL A 156 -14.18 17.53 -5.03
C VAL A 156 -14.97 17.92 -3.80
N ARG A 157 -15.73 16.98 -3.24
CA ARG A 157 -16.47 17.17 -1.99
C ARG A 157 -15.91 16.27 -0.90
N GLN A 158 -15.56 16.85 0.24
CA GLN A 158 -15.27 16.09 1.44
C GLN A 158 -16.58 15.68 2.13
N CYS A 159 -16.85 14.38 2.22
CA CYS A 159 -17.89 13.88 3.12
C CYS A 159 -17.34 13.88 4.56
N PRO A 160 -18.08 14.43 5.53
CA PRO A 160 -17.67 14.37 6.94
C PRO A 160 -17.53 12.91 7.37
N LYS A 161 -16.44 12.59 8.07
CA LYS A 161 -16.29 11.28 8.69
C LYS A 161 -17.36 11.17 9.79
N LEU A 162 -18.27 10.19 9.70
CA LEU A 162 -19.00 9.76 10.90
C LEU A 162 -17.95 9.31 11.91
N SER A 163 -17.82 10.06 13.01
CA SER A 163 -16.82 9.83 14.05
C SER A 163 -17.11 8.51 14.75
N THR A 164 -16.45 7.43 14.36
CA THR A 164 -16.17 6.34 15.29
C THR A 164 -14.93 6.73 16.06
N GLY A 165 -15.13 7.35 17.24
CA GLY A 165 -14.05 7.71 18.15
C GLY A 165 -13.28 6.47 18.61
N CYS A 166 -11.96 6.58 18.64
CA CYS A 166 -11.14 5.80 19.55
C CYS A 166 -10.92 6.69 20.77
N GLY A 167 -11.56 6.35 21.88
CA GLY A 167 -11.12 6.77 23.22
C GLY A 167 -9.93 5.94 23.67
#